data_AF-A0A6G3WZ73-F1
#
_entry.id   AF-A0A6G3WZ73-F1
#
_cell.length_a   1.000
_cell.length_b   1.000
_cell.length_c   1.000
_cell.angle_alpha   90.00
_cell.angle_beta   90.00
_cell.angle_gamma   90.00
#
_symmetry.space_group_name_H-M   'P 1'
#
loop_
_entity.id
_entity.type
_entity.pdbx_description
1 polymer ?
#
loop_
_entity_poly.entity_id
_entity_poly.type
_entity_poly.pdbx_seq_one_letter_code
_entity_poly.pdbx_strand_id
1 'polypeptide(L)'
;NPQALGAYERAAQALAAAISASAALVELDVVVIGGGVAQAGDTLFAPLRRRMADYTVLDFTRGLPVVPALLAMDAGLIGAAAVASSRLGTSTLTAGARS
;
A
#
# COMPACT_ATOMS: atom_id res chain seq x y z
N ASN A 1 15.72 11.64 17.86
CA ASN A 1 16.96 10.86 17.65
C ASN A 1 17.38 10.98 16.18
N PRO A 2 18.52 11.62 15.86
CA PRO A 2 18.93 11.88 14.47
C PRO A 2 19.21 10.61 13.65
N GLN A 3 19.67 9.53 14.28
CA GLN A 3 19.89 8.25 13.60
C GLN A 3 18.57 7.62 13.13
N ALA A 4 17.53 7.69 13.98
CA ALA A 4 16.20 7.19 13.64
C ALA A 4 15.56 7.98 12.50
N LEU A 5 15.69 9.32 12.51
CA LEU A 5 15.19 10.15 11.41
C LEU A 5 15.92 9.85 10.09
N GLY A 6 17.24 9.68 10.14
CA GLY A 6 18.03 9.27 8.97
C GLY A 6 17.65 7.89 8.41
N ALA A 7 17.19 6.97 9.26
CA ALA A 7 16.67 5.68 8.81
C ALA A 7 15.34 5.84 8.04
N TYR A 8 14.41 6.66 8.54
CA TYR A 8 13.16 6.96 7.84
C TYR A 8 13.39 7.66 6.50
N GLU A 9 14.37 8.56 6.41
CA GLU A 9 14.74 9.20 5.13
C GLU A 9 15.24 8.20 4.08
N ARG A 10 16.09 7.25 4.48
CA ARG A 10 16.56 6.19 3.57
C ARG A 10 15.42 5.25 3.18
N ALA A 11 14.56 4.89 4.13
CA ALA A 11 13.39 4.05 3.87
C ALA A 11 12.42 4.74 2.89
N ALA A 12 12.14 6.02 3.10
CA ALA A 12 11.30 6.82 2.22
C ALA A 12 11.88 6.91 0.79
N GLN A 13 13.20 7.07 0.66
CA GLN A 13 13.87 7.06 -0.65
C GLN A 13 13.69 5.72 -1.36
N ALA A 14 13.98 4.61 -0.68
CA ALA A 14 13.86 3.28 -1.27
C ALA A 14 12.40 2.96 -1.65
N LEU A 15 11.47 3.34 -0.79
CA LEU A 15 10.04 3.14 -1.00
C LEU A 15 9.52 3.96 -2.19
N ALA A 16 9.93 5.23 -2.32
CA ALA A 16 9.58 6.06 -3.46
C ALA A 16 10.08 5.48 -4.79
N ALA A 17 11.33 4.99 -4.83
CA ALA A 17 11.87 4.35 -6.02
C ALA A 17 11.09 3.07 -6.40
N ALA A 18 10.80 2.22 -5.41
CA ALA A 18 10.05 0.99 -5.62
C ALA A 18 8.63 1.26 -6.11
N ILE A 19 7.91 2.18 -5.46
CA ILE A 19 6.56 2.59 -5.85
C ILE A 19 6.55 3.13 -7.29
N SER A 20 7.50 4.00 -7.63
CA SER A 20 7.57 4.59 -8.98
C SER A 20 7.80 3.53 -10.05
N ALA A 21 8.71 2.58 -9.78
CA ALA A 21 8.97 1.47 -10.68
C ALA A 21 7.74 0.58 -10.86
N SER A 22 7.04 0.25 -9.78
CA SER A 22 5.79 -0.53 -9.86
C SER A 22 4.69 0.23 -10.60
N ALA A 23 4.50 1.52 -10.31
CA ALA A 23 3.50 2.36 -10.99
C ALA A 23 3.75 2.43 -12.50
N ALA A 24 5.00 2.54 -12.94
CA ALA A 24 5.35 2.54 -14.35
C ALA A 24 5.12 1.19 -15.05
N LEU A 25 5.21 0.07 -14.31
CA LEU A 25 5.07 -1.28 -14.86
C LEU A 25 3.63 -1.77 -14.91
N VAL A 26 2.81 -1.42 -13.91
CA VAL A 26 1.46 -1.96 -13.74
C VAL A 26 0.37 -0.90 -13.61
N GLU A 27 0.69 0.37 -13.85
CA GLU A 27 -0.26 1.49 -13.84
C GLU A 27 -1.09 1.52 -12.54
N LEU A 28 -0.42 1.79 -11.42
CA LEU A 28 -1.06 1.82 -10.10
C LEU A 28 -1.98 3.03 -9.94
N ASP A 29 -3.17 2.80 -9.37
CA ASP A 29 -4.11 3.85 -8.98
C ASP A 29 -3.96 4.29 -7.51
N VAL A 30 -3.47 3.41 -6.63
CA VAL A 30 -3.31 3.67 -5.20
C VAL A 30 -2.24 2.78 -4.57
N VAL A 31 -1.50 3.33 -3.62
CA VAL A 31 -0.54 2.58 -2.79
C VAL A 31 -0.95 2.66 -1.33
N VAL A 32 -1.09 1.49 -0.70
CA VAL A 32 -1.42 1.38 0.72
C VAL A 32 -0.19 0.88 1.49
N ILE A 33 0.28 1.64 2.47
CA ILE A 33 1.38 1.25 3.36
C ILE A 33 0.79 0.69 4.65
N GLY A 34 1.02 -0.59 4.89
CA GLY A 34 0.54 -1.31 6.09
C GLY A 34 1.63 -1.67 7.10
N GLY A 35 1.22 -2.40 8.15
CA GLY A 35 2.11 -2.88 9.21
C GLY A 35 2.55 -1.79 10.21
N GLY A 36 3.39 -2.16 11.17
CA GLY A 36 3.84 -1.25 12.25
C GLY A 36 4.57 0.00 11.74
N VAL A 37 5.16 -0.05 10.55
CA VAL A 37 5.85 1.08 9.93
C VAL A 37 4.89 2.20 9.48
N ALA A 38 3.65 1.86 9.11
CA ALA A 38 2.62 2.84 8.78
C ALA A 38 2.22 3.69 10.00
N GLN A 39 2.44 3.18 11.22
CA GLN A 39 2.16 3.90 12.47
C GLN A 39 3.16 5.03 12.74
N ALA A 40 4.26 5.12 11.98
CA ALA A 40 5.22 6.23 12.09
C ALA A 40 4.64 7.58 11.65
N GLY A 41 3.48 7.58 10.98
CA GLY A 41 2.79 8.79 10.53
C GLY A 41 3.71 9.67 9.69
N ASP A 42 3.65 10.98 9.89
CA ASP A 42 4.43 11.93 9.10
C ASP A 42 5.95 11.73 9.18
N THR A 43 6.47 11.03 10.20
CA THR A 43 7.90 10.67 10.26
C THR A 43 8.33 9.84 9.04
N LEU A 44 7.43 9.01 8.49
CA LEU A 44 7.65 8.27 7.25
C LEU A 44 6.97 8.95 6.06
N PHE A 45 5.71 9.37 6.21
CA PHE A 45 4.90 9.82 5.09
C PHE A 45 5.34 11.20 4.56
N ALA A 46 5.86 12.10 5.41
CA ALA A 46 6.38 13.39 4.94
C ALA A 46 7.63 13.24 4.04
N PRO A 47 8.70 12.53 4.45
CA PRO A 47 9.83 12.31 3.56
C PRO A 47 9.44 11.48 2.34
N LEU A 48 8.53 10.51 2.47
CA LEU A 48 8.05 9.72 1.32
C LEU A 48 7.36 10.59 0.27
N ARG A 49 6.43 11.47 0.67
CA ARG A 49 5.78 12.42 -0.25
C ARG A 49 6.80 13.30 -0.97
N ARG A 50 7.81 13.79 -0.24
CA ARG A 50 8.90 14.57 -0.83
C ARG A 50 9.68 13.75 -1.87
N ARG A 51 10.04 12.51 -1.56
CA ARG A 51 10.79 11.64 -2.48
C ARG A 51 9.97 11.21 -3.68
N MET A 52 8.67 11.01 -3.52
CA MET A 52 7.77 10.71 -4.64
C MET A 52 7.73 11.87 -5.64
N ALA A 53 7.80 13.12 -5.16
CA ALA A 53 7.89 14.30 -6.01
C ALA A 53 9.10 14.26 -6.96
N ASP A 54 10.23 13.70 -6.52
CA ASP A 54 11.46 13.56 -7.31
C ASP A 54 11.28 12.60 -8.51
N TYR A 55 10.28 11.71 -8.48
CA TYR A 55 10.04 10.69 -9.50
C TYR A 55 8.84 11.01 -10.43
N THR A 56 8.10 12.08 -10.16
CA THR A 56 6.90 12.53 -10.91
C THR A 56 7.21 13.25 -12.24
N VAL A 57 8.39 13.01 -12.82
CA VAL A 57 8.85 13.68 -14.06
C VAL A 57 8.02 13.26 -15.29
N LEU A 58 7.25 12.17 -15.20
CA LEU A 58 6.36 11.72 -16.26
C LEU A 58 4.90 11.86 -15.82
N ASP A 59 4.06 12.46 -16.67
CA ASP A 59 2.68 12.86 -16.37
C ASP A 59 1.76 11.71 -15.87
N PHE A 60 2.13 10.44 -16.07
CA PHE A 60 1.36 9.25 -15.68
C PHE A 60 1.52 8.81 -14.21
N THR A 61 2.48 9.35 -13.45
CA THR A 61 2.61 9.06 -12.00
C THR A 61 2.14 10.22 -11.11
N ARG A 62 1.62 11.31 -11.70
CA ARG A 62 1.08 12.43 -10.92
C ARG A 62 -0.21 12.00 -10.23
N GLY A 63 -0.21 12.17 -8.92
CA GLY A 63 -1.40 11.99 -8.10
C GLY A 63 -1.62 10.57 -7.59
N LEU A 64 -0.64 9.66 -7.71
CA LEU A 64 -0.70 8.34 -7.08
C LEU A 64 -0.86 8.50 -5.55
N PRO A 65 -2.04 8.20 -4.97
CA PRO A 65 -2.28 8.37 -3.56
C PRO A 65 -1.50 7.32 -2.78
N VAL A 66 -0.65 7.76 -1.86
CA VAL A 66 0.05 6.88 -0.92
C VAL A 66 -0.58 7.07 0.46
N VAL A 67 -1.31 6.07 0.93
CA VAL A 67 -2.15 6.15 2.15
C VAL A 67 -1.76 5.08 3.18
N PRO A 68 -1.91 5.36 4.48
CA PRO A 68 -1.75 4.33 5.50
C PRO A 68 -2.89 3.31 5.45
N ALA A 69 -2.59 2.05 5.77
CA ALA A 69 -3.61 1.02 5.93
C ALA A 69 -4.49 1.34 7.15
N LEU A 70 -5.80 1.51 6.91
CA LEU A 70 -6.78 1.80 7.96
C LEU A 70 -6.97 0.64 8.95
N LEU A 71 -6.73 -0.59 8.49
CA LEU A 71 -7.01 -1.81 9.24
C LEU A 71 -5.88 -2.21 10.20
N ALA A 72 -4.78 -1.46 10.26
CA ALA A 72 -3.64 -1.68 11.16
C ALA A 72 -3.32 -3.17 11.40
N MET A 73 -3.48 -3.66 12.63
CA MET A 73 -3.20 -5.07 13.01
C MET A 73 -4.30 -6.05 12.57
N ASP A 74 -5.52 -5.56 12.31
CA ASP A 74 -6.68 -6.37 11.95
C ASP A 74 -6.69 -6.74 10.46
N ALA A 75 -5.81 -6.13 9.66
CA ALA A 75 -5.73 -6.36 8.22
C ALA A 75 -5.58 -7.86 7.87
N GLY A 76 -4.81 -8.62 8.66
CA GLY A 76 -4.64 -10.06 8.46
C GLY A 76 -5.91 -10.87 8.73
N LEU A 77 -6.60 -10.56 9.82
CA LEU A 77 -7.85 -11.24 10.19
C LEU A 77 -8.98 -10.91 9.20
N ILE A 78 -9.11 -9.63 8.84
CA ILE A 78 -10.10 -9.16 7.87
C ILE A 78 -9.83 -9.76 6.49
N GLY A 79 -8.57 -9.84 6.07
CA GLY A 79 -8.16 -10.51 4.83
C GLY A 79 -8.54 -11.99 4.82
N ALA A 80 -8.26 -12.72 5.91
CA ALA A 80 -8.64 -14.12 6.04
C ALA A 80 -10.17 -14.31 6.00
N ALA A 81 -10.93 -13.45 6.68
CA ALA A 81 -12.39 -13.47 6.65
C ALA A 81 -12.95 -13.16 5.25
N ALA A 82 -12.37 -12.20 4.53
CA ALA A 82 -12.77 -11.87 3.15
C ALA A 82 -12.52 -13.06 2.20
N VAL A 83 -11.38 -13.74 2.33
CA VAL A 83 -11.07 -14.94 1.53
C VAL A 83 -12.00 -16.10 1.87
N ALA A 84 -12.30 -16.32 3.16
CA ALA A 84 -13.26 -17.33 3.58
C ALA A 84 -14.66 -17.04 3.02
N SER A 85 -15.10 -15.78 3.11
CA SER A 85 -16.42 -15.33 2.62
C SER A 85 -16.54 -15.45 1.11
N SER A 86 -15.51 -15.10 0.34
CA SER A 86 -15.53 -15.21 -1.13
C SER A 86 -15.65 -16.66 -1.59
N ARG A 87 -14.99 -17.59 -0.90
CA ARG A 87 -15.07 -19.05 -1.17
C ARG A 87 -16.45 -19.61 -0.83
N LEU A 88 -17.06 -19.15 0.25
CA LEU A 88 -18.42 -19.55 0.61
C LEU A 88 -19.44 -19.03 -0.42
N GLY A 89 -19.29 -17.78 -0.88
CA GLY A 89 -20.13 -17.20 -1.94
C GLY A 89 -19.98 -17.88 -3.31
N THR A 90 -18.79 -18.37 -3.66
CA THR A 90 -18.57 -19.16 -4.89
C THR A 90 -19.10 -20.59 -4.78
N SER A 91 -19.10 -21.18 -3.58
CA SER A 91 -19.69 -22.51 -3.34
C SER A 91 -21.22 -22.50 -3.45
N THR A 92 -21.89 -21.40 -3.06
CA THR A 92 -23.36 -21.28 -3.22
C THR A 92 -23.78 -21.13 -4.68
N LEU A 93 -22.97 -20.44 -5.50
CA LEU A 93 -23.26 -20.27 -6.93
C LEU A 93 -23.05 -21.58 -7.73
N THR A 94 -22.13 -22.44 -7.31
CA THR A 94 -21.91 -23.76 -7.94
C THR A 94 -22.86 -24.84 -7.41
N ALA A 95 -23.34 -24.73 -6.17
CA ALA A 95 -24.35 -25.63 -5.61
C ALA A 95 -25.75 -25.42 -6.21
N GLY A 96 -26.13 -24.18 -6.57
CA GLY A 96 -27.42 -23.86 -7.21
C GLY A 96 -27.53 -24.21 -8.70
N ALA A 97 -26.43 -24.52 -9.38
CA ALA A 97 -26.41 -24.88 -10.81
C ALA A 97 -26.55 -26.40 -11.06
N ARG A 98 -26.78 -27.21 -10.01
CA ARG A 98 -26.91 -28.67 -10.07
C ARG A 98 -28.31 -29.19 -9.69
N SER A 99 -29.31 -28.32 -9.58
CA SER A 99 -30.73 -28.67 -9.44
C SER A 99 -31.50 -28.29 -10.70
#